data_AF-X1GX17-F1
#
_entry.id   AF-X1GX17-F1
#
_cell.length_a   1.000
_cell.length_b   1.000
_cell.length_c   1.000
_cell.angle_alpha   90.00
_cell.angle_beta   90.00
_cell.angle_gamma   90.00
#
_symmetry.space_group_name_H-M   'P 1'
#
loop_
_entity.id
_entity.type
_entity.pdbx_description
1 polymer ?
#
loop_
_entity_poly.entity_id
_entity_poly.type
_entity_poly.pdbx_seq_one_letter_code
_entity_poly.pdbx_strand_id
1 'polypeptide(L)'
;MIAEIPYVVLITGAVLVGLWISNILYDLKVPHYTSRKIGHAAGGLGFLLCAFLFSSGWWPLILAAGFVVMLWVARVVKPDTFRGVGGTGRPTKAMAEVWFPLAAIPVIGIGWIWLGEPLVAISCLLFMAWGDMVTGVVRSQIYGRAVKGLWGSVAMFSTCLIIALCFIEPFWVGAVG
;
A
#
# COMPACT_ATOMS: atom_id res chain seq x y z
N MET A 1 21.23 -5.85 9.02
CA MET A 1 21.38 -4.59 8.25
C MET A 1 22.07 -4.83 6.90
N ILE A 2 23.41 -4.91 6.78
CA ILE A 2 24.09 -5.02 5.46
C ILE A 2 23.74 -6.33 4.71
N ALA A 3 23.66 -7.45 5.41
CA ALA A 3 23.29 -8.74 4.81
C ALA A 3 21.86 -8.77 4.24
N GLU A 4 21.00 -7.81 4.61
CA GLU A 4 19.61 -7.74 4.16
C GLU A 4 19.42 -6.81 2.95
N ILE A 5 20.50 -6.18 2.45
CA ILE A 5 20.46 -5.33 1.24
C ILE A 5 19.84 -6.04 0.02
N PRO A 6 20.07 -7.34 -0.24
CA PRO A 6 19.39 -8.03 -1.33
C PRO A 6 17.85 -7.95 -1.24
N TYR A 7 17.30 -7.96 -0.02
CA TYR A 7 15.85 -7.83 0.20
C TYR A 7 15.35 -6.42 -0.06
N VAL A 8 16.16 -5.39 0.25
CA VAL A 8 15.88 -4.00 -0.11
C VAL A 8 15.74 -3.86 -1.64
N VAL A 9 16.67 -4.44 -2.40
CA VAL A 9 16.64 -4.42 -3.87
C VAL A 9 15.41 -5.16 -4.40
N LEU A 10 15.13 -6.36 -3.87
CA LEU A 10 13.97 -7.16 -4.26
C LEU A 10 12.65 -6.41 -4.02
N ILE A 11 12.44 -5.88 -2.83
CA ILE A 11 11.21 -5.19 -2.44
C ILE A 11 11.04 -3.90 -3.25
N THR A 12 12.12 -3.12 -3.39
CA THR A 12 12.09 -1.88 -4.19
C THR A 12 11.73 -2.20 -5.65
N GLY A 13 12.38 -3.22 -6.23
CA GLY A 13 12.09 -3.69 -7.58
C GLY A 13 10.64 -4.13 -7.75
N ALA A 14 10.10 -4.93 -6.82
CA ALA A 14 8.71 -5.41 -6.87
C ALA A 14 7.70 -4.24 -6.85
N VAL A 15 7.91 -3.25 -5.98
CA VAL A 15 7.04 -2.06 -5.91
C VAL A 15 7.15 -1.23 -7.19
N LEU A 16 8.37 -0.98 -7.69
CA LEU A 16 8.60 -0.22 -8.94
C LEU A 16 7.97 -0.90 -10.16
N VAL A 17 8.06 -2.22 -10.25
CA VAL A 17 7.37 -3.00 -11.29
C VAL A 17 5.86 -2.80 -11.21
N GLY A 18 5.28 -2.83 -10.01
CA GLY A 18 3.86 -2.54 -9.81
C GLY A 18 3.45 -1.13 -10.26
N LEU A 19 4.27 -0.11 -9.94
CA LEU A 19 4.05 1.26 -10.41
C LEU A 19 4.15 1.36 -11.94
N TRP A 20 5.08 0.63 -12.55
CA TRP A 20 5.23 0.58 -14.00
C TRP A 20 4.05 -0.12 -14.69
N ILE A 21 3.59 -1.25 -14.16
CA ILE A 21 2.37 -1.93 -14.65
C ILE A 21 1.17 -0.98 -14.55
N SER A 22 1.07 -0.21 -13.46
CA SER A 22 0.01 0.78 -13.31
C SER A 22 0.04 1.84 -14.42
N ASN A 23 1.21 2.27 -14.88
CA ASN A 23 1.32 3.18 -16.03
C ASN A 23 0.85 2.51 -17.32
N ILE A 24 1.26 1.26 -17.56
CA ILE A 24 0.83 0.50 -18.75
C ILE A 24 -0.70 0.43 -18.81
N LEU A 25 -1.36 0.07 -17.71
CA LEU A 25 -2.82 0.02 -17.66
C LEU A 25 -3.45 1.38 -17.98
N TYR A 26 -2.88 2.46 -17.44
CA TYR A 26 -3.37 3.80 -17.73
C TYR A 26 -3.20 4.18 -19.20
N ASP A 27 -2.07 3.84 -19.81
CA ASP A 27 -1.81 4.10 -21.23
C ASP A 27 -2.76 3.30 -22.15
N LEU A 28 -3.10 2.08 -21.73
CA LEU A 28 -4.12 1.23 -22.34
C LEU A 28 -5.56 1.72 -22.10
N LYS A 29 -5.74 2.92 -21.53
CA LYS A 29 -7.03 3.57 -21.25
C LYS A 29 -7.89 2.82 -20.23
N VAL A 30 -7.29 1.98 -19.39
CA VAL A 30 -7.98 1.44 -18.20
C VAL A 30 -8.31 2.63 -17.28
N PRO A 31 -9.52 2.69 -16.71
CA PRO A 31 -9.90 3.78 -15.82
C PRO A 31 -8.87 4.00 -14.72
N HIS A 32 -8.52 5.27 -14.47
CA HIS A 32 -7.49 5.66 -13.49
C HIS A 32 -7.76 5.08 -12.09
N TYR A 33 -9.05 4.95 -11.75
CA TYR A 33 -9.50 4.33 -10.50
C TYR A 33 -9.08 2.86 -10.35
N THR A 34 -8.94 2.14 -11.46
CA THR A 34 -8.54 0.73 -11.52
C THR A 34 -7.02 0.60 -11.67
N SER A 35 -6.39 1.38 -12.56
CA SER A 35 -4.93 1.32 -12.76
C SER A 35 -4.18 1.52 -11.44
N ARG A 36 -4.58 2.50 -10.63
CA ARG A 36 -3.95 2.80 -9.33
C ARG A 36 -4.01 1.66 -8.31
N LYS A 37 -4.93 0.71 -8.48
CA LYS A 37 -5.12 -0.41 -7.53
C LYS A 37 -3.96 -1.39 -7.64
N ILE A 38 -3.31 -1.47 -8.78
CA ILE A 38 -2.05 -2.21 -8.94
C ILE A 38 -0.95 -1.62 -8.06
N GLY A 39 -0.85 -0.29 -7.99
CA GLY A 39 0.10 0.37 -7.07
C GLY A 39 -0.17 0.04 -5.59
N HIS A 40 -1.44 -0.04 -5.19
CA HIS A 40 -1.80 -0.45 -3.82
C HIS A 40 -1.47 -1.92 -3.58
N ALA A 41 -1.72 -2.79 -4.57
CA ALA A 41 -1.38 -4.21 -4.49
C ALA A 41 0.12 -4.43 -4.27
N ALA A 42 0.94 -3.75 -5.10
CA ALA A 42 2.39 -3.83 -5.05
C ALA A 42 2.96 -3.23 -3.77
N GLY A 43 2.43 -2.09 -3.30
CA GLY A 43 2.82 -1.51 -2.02
C GLY A 43 2.51 -2.43 -0.84
N GLY A 44 1.33 -3.07 -0.84
CA GLY A 44 0.98 -4.06 0.18
C GLY A 44 1.88 -5.30 0.14
N LEU A 45 2.21 -5.80 -1.06
CA LEU A 45 3.17 -6.89 -1.21
C LEU A 45 4.56 -6.50 -0.67
N GLY A 46 5.02 -5.28 -0.95
CA GLY A 46 6.27 -4.76 -0.40
C GLY A 46 6.29 -4.75 1.13
N PHE A 47 5.20 -4.30 1.76
CA PHE A 47 5.06 -4.32 3.22
C PHE A 47 4.99 -5.72 3.81
N LEU A 48 4.30 -6.66 3.15
CA LEU A 48 4.28 -8.04 3.60
C LEU A 48 5.67 -8.69 3.51
N LEU A 49 6.38 -8.49 2.41
CA LEU A 49 7.75 -8.97 2.24
C LEU A 49 8.70 -8.37 3.28
N CYS A 50 8.52 -7.10 3.64
CA CYS A 50 9.27 -6.48 4.73
C CYS A 50 9.14 -7.31 6.02
N ALA A 51 7.91 -7.65 6.45
CA ALA A 51 7.65 -8.41 7.67
C ALA A 51 8.36 -9.77 7.72
N PHE A 52 8.48 -10.44 6.57
CA PHE A 52 9.07 -11.78 6.51
C PHE A 52 10.57 -11.81 6.24
N LEU A 53 11.13 -10.77 5.62
CA LEU A 53 12.52 -10.76 5.19
C LEU A 53 13.44 -9.95 6.11
N PHE A 54 12.91 -8.94 6.79
CA PHE A 54 13.72 -8.08 7.66
C PHE A 54 13.61 -8.48 9.13
N SER A 55 14.76 -8.46 9.80
CA SER A 55 14.86 -8.70 11.25
C SER A 55 14.41 -7.50 12.10
N SER A 56 14.38 -6.29 11.53
CA SER A 56 14.04 -5.06 12.24
C SER A 56 13.25 -4.08 11.37
N GLY A 57 12.48 -3.21 12.02
CA GLY A 57 11.67 -2.19 11.35
C GLY A 57 12.44 -1.05 10.67
N TRP A 58 13.77 -0.97 10.84
CA TRP A 58 14.58 0.12 10.27
C TRP A 58 14.62 0.11 8.74
N TRP A 59 14.83 -1.04 8.11
CA TRP A 59 14.77 -1.14 6.66
C TRP A 59 13.39 -0.78 6.09
N PRO A 60 12.27 -1.34 6.61
CA PRO A 60 10.93 -0.91 6.23
C PRO A 60 10.70 0.60 6.38
N LEU A 61 11.21 1.21 7.47
CA LEU A 61 11.09 2.65 7.71
C LEU A 61 11.86 3.47 6.67
N ILE A 62 13.11 3.08 6.38
CA ILE A 62 13.95 3.72 5.35
C ILE A 62 13.31 3.59 3.97
N LEU A 63 12.80 2.41 3.63
CA LEU A 63 12.08 2.19 2.38
C LEU A 63 10.83 3.06 2.30
N ALA A 64 10.00 3.10 3.34
CA ALA A 64 8.79 3.93 3.38
C ALA A 64 9.14 5.42 3.17
N ALA A 65 10.12 5.94 3.92
CA ALA A 65 10.59 7.32 3.76
C ALA A 65 11.17 7.58 2.36
N GLY A 66 11.94 6.65 1.81
CA GLY A 66 12.48 6.72 0.46
C GLY A 66 11.38 6.79 -0.60
N PHE A 67 10.34 5.94 -0.48
CA PHE A 67 9.18 5.97 -1.37
C PHE A 67 8.36 7.26 -1.23
N VAL A 68 8.23 7.84 -0.03
CA VAL A 68 7.60 9.16 0.14
C VAL A 68 8.34 10.22 -0.69
N VAL A 69 9.67 10.31 -0.53
CA VAL A 69 10.49 11.30 -1.24
C VAL A 69 10.42 11.06 -2.74
N MET A 70 10.61 9.81 -3.19
CA MET A 70 10.58 9.45 -4.61
C MET A 70 9.23 9.80 -5.26
N LEU A 71 8.12 9.41 -4.64
CA LEU A 71 6.79 9.66 -5.19
C LEU A 71 6.42 11.14 -5.13
N TRP A 72 6.85 11.87 -4.10
CA TRP A 72 6.68 13.31 -4.03
C TRP A 72 7.47 14.04 -5.13
N VAL A 73 8.75 13.70 -5.32
CA VAL A 73 9.58 14.26 -6.39
C VAL A 73 8.98 13.93 -7.75
N ALA A 74 8.56 12.69 -7.98
CA ALA A 74 7.89 12.32 -9.23
C ALA A 74 6.61 13.16 -9.43
N ARG A 75 5.80 13.35 -8.38
CA ARG A 75 4.56 14.12 -8.47
C ARG A 75 4.77 15.60 -8.79
N VAL A 76 5.83 16.23 -8.26
CA VAL A 76 6.10 17.67 -8.40
C VAL A 76 6.98 17.98 -9.61
N VAL A 77 8.01 17.18 -9.87
CA VAL A 77 9.05 17.48 -10.87
C VAL A 77 8.81 16.73 -12.19
N LYS A 78 8.32 15.49 -12.15
CA LYS A 78 8.11 14.64 -13.33
C LYS A 78 6.77 13.89 -13.26
N PRO A 79 5.62 14.59 -13.33
CA PRO A 79 4.30 14.02 -13.02
C PRO A 79 3.90 12.85 -13.93
N ASP A 80 4.54 12.69 -15.08
CA ASP A 80 4.30 11.59 -16.01
C ASP A 80 5.01 10.28 -15.63
N THR A 81 5.97 10.30 -14.69
CA THR A 81 6.77 9.11 -14.31
C THR A 81 5.93 8.01 -13.69
N PHE A 82 4.92 8.32 -12.86
CA PHE A 82 4.04 7.34 -12.21
C PHE A 82 2.56 7.63 -12.44
N ARG A 83 2.23 8.19 -13.62
CA ARG A 83 0.90 8.67 -14.03
C ARG A 83 -0.26 7.70 -13.74
N GLY A 84 -0.02 6.39 -13.75
CA GLY A 84 -1.02 5.38 -13.50
C GLY A 84 -1.52 5.27 -12.05
N VAL A 85 -0.70 5.68 -11.06
CA VAL A 85 -1.10 5.74 -9.63
C VAL A 85 -1.40 7.15 -9.16
N GLY A 86 -0.70 8.14 -9.73
CA GLY A 86 -0.85 9.56 -9.46
C GLY A 86 -0.21 10.33 -10.61
N GLY A 87 -0.77 11.46 -11.03
CA GLY A 87 -0.27 12.17 -12.22
C GLY A 87 -1.35 12.98 -12.90
N THR A 88 -1.11 13.27 -14.18
CA THR A 88 -2.02 13.98 -15.09
C THR A 88 -3.40 13.32 -15.06
N GLY A 89 -4.44 14.07 -14.66
CA GLY A 89 -5.82 13.56 -14.55
C GLY A 89 -6.42 13.49 -13.14
N ARG A 90 -5.66 13.82 -12.07
CA ARG A 90 -6.23 14.05 -10.72
C ARG A 90 -6.06 15.49 -10.24
N PRO A 91 -6.96 15.99 -9.37
CA PRO A 91 -6.72 17.23 -8.65
C PRO A 91 -5.35 17.20 -7.97
N THR A 92 -4.57 18.27 -8.12
CA THR A 92 -3.22 18.40 -7.55
C THR A 92 -3.18 18.14 -6.04
N LYS A 93 -4.27 18.45 -5.33
CA LYS A 93 -4.41 18.23 -3.88
C LYS A 93 -4.50 16.76 -3.46
N ALA A 94 -4.83 15.83 -4.38
CA ALA A 94 -5.02 14.42 -4.04
C ALA A 94 -3.75 13.61 -4.35
N MET A 95 -2.84 13.52 -3.36
CA MET A 95 -1.53 12.84 -3.46
C MET A 95 -1.52 11.51 -2.68
N ALA A 96 -2.54 10.67 -2.88
CA ALA A 96 -2.71 9.43 -2.12
C ALA A 96 -1.50 8.49 -2.26
N GLU A 97 -0.84 8.51 -3.41
CA GLU A 97 0.40 7.79 -3.69
C GLU A 97 1.56 8.21 -2.77
N VAL A 98 1.59 9.47 -2.32
CA VAL A 98 2.61 9.98 -1.37
C VAL A 98 2.15 9.77 0.08
N TRP A 99 0.87 10.01 0.36
CA TRP A 99 0.32 9.88 1.71
C TRP A 99 0.33 8.45 2.24
N PHE A 100 0.18 7.47 1.34
CA PHE A 100 0.19 6.06 1.72
C PHE A 100 1.51 5.60 2.36
N PRO A 101 2.69 5.74 1.71
CA PRO A 101 3.96 5.41 2.36
C PRO A 101 4.30 6.36 3.51
N LEU A 102 3.80 7.61 3.50
CA LEU A 102 3.98 8.54 4.63
C LEU A 102 3.28 8.03 5.88
N ALA A 103 2.04 7.54 5.75
CA ALA A 103 1.30 6.94 6.86
C ALA A 103 1.98 5.67 7.39
N ALA A 104 2.76 4.98 6.56
CA ALA A 104 3.51 3.81 7.01
C ALA A 104 4.65 4.13 7.98
N ILE A 105 5.22 5.34 7.92
CA ILE A 105 6.32 5.76 8.81
C ILE A 105 5.93 5.65 10.29
N PRO A 106 4.86 6.31 10.79
CA PRO A 106 4.48 6.18 12.19
C PRO A 106 4.01 4.77 12.55
N VAL A 107 3.36 4.05 11.64
CA VAL A 107 2.90 2.67 11.88
C VAL A 107 4.10 1.73 12.10
N ILE A 108 5.14 1.83 11.26
CA ILE A 108 6.37 1.04 11.42
C ILE A 108 7.16 1.51 12.65
N GLY A 109 7.29 2.82 12.85
CA GLY A 109 8.02 3.39 13.97
C GLY A 109 7.43 2.99 15.32
N ILE A 110 6.11 3.05 15.46
CA ILE A 110 5.42 2.68 16.70
C ILE A 110 5.23 1.17 16.78
N GLY A 111 4.55 0.57 15.79
CA GLY A 111 4.15 -0.83 15.86
C GLY A 111 5.32 -1.80 15.83
N TRP A 112 6.29 -1.58 14.94
CA TRP A 112 7.42 -2.50 14.81
C TRP A 112 8.62 -2.08 15.67
N ILE A 113 9.11 -0.85 15.50
CA ILE A 113 10.36 -0.44 16.16
C ILE A 113 10.17 -0.26 17.66
N TRP A 114 9.10 0.42 18.10
CA TRP A 114 8.90 0.72 19.52
C TRP A 114 8.21 -0.42 20.28
N LEU A 115 7.12 -0.98 19.73
CA LEU A 115 6.35 -2.04 20.38
C LEU A 115 6.88 -3.44 20.11
N GLY A 116 7.74 -3.63 19.10
CA GLY A 116 8.28 -4.94 18.76
C GLY A 116 7.28 -5.86 18.06
N GLU A 117 6.19 -5.31 17.51
CA GLU A 117 5.06 -6.05 16.93
C GLU A 117 4.99 -5.90 15.39
N PRO A 118 5.88 -6.56 14.63
CA PRO A 118 5.96 -6.43 13.17
C PRO A 118 4.65 -6.82 12.47
N LEU A 119 4.05 -7.94 12.87
CA LEU A 119 2.88 -8.48 12.19
C LEU A 119 1.64 -7.61 12.41
N VAL A 120 1.50 -7.02 13.60
CA VAL A 120 0.44 -6.04 13.90
C VAL A 120 0.65 -4.77 13.06
N ALA A 121 1.88 -4.23 13.05
CA ALA A 121 2.21 -3.02 12.28
C ALA A 121 1.91 -3.22 10.78
N ILE A 122 2.37 -4.33 10.21
CA ILE A 122 2.16 -4.64 8.79
C ILE A 122 0.70 -4.94 8.50
N SER A 123 -0.05 -5.59 9.40
CA SER A 123 -1.50 -5.79 9.22
C SER A 123 -2.24 -4.47 9.02
N CYS A 124 -1.93 -3.46 9.83
CA CYS A 124 -2.49 -2.10 9.66
C CYS A 124 -2.19 -1.52 8.27
N LEU A 125 -0.98 -1.75 7.74
CA LEU A 125 -0.61 -1.30 6.40
C LEU A 125 -1.32 -2.09 5.30
N LEU A 126 -1.51 -3.39 5.48
CA LEU A 126 -2.22 -4.26 4.54
C LEU A 126 -3.72 -3.94 4.51
N PHE A 127 -4.33 -3.55 5.64
CA PHE A 127 -5.70 -3.04 5.66
C PHE A 127 -5.85 -1.82 4.74
N MET A 128 -4.89 -0.90 4.78
CA MET A 128 -4.89 0.26 3.88
C MET A 128 -4.55 -0.14 2.44
N ALA A 129 -3.56 -1.00 2.20
CA ALA A 129 -3.12 -1.34 0.85
C ALA A 129 -4.13 -2.26 0.14
N TRP A 130 -4.32 -3.46 0.68
CA TRP A 130 -5.13 -4.50 0.07
C TRP A 130 -6.61 -4.30 0.35
N GLY A 131 -6.99 -3.81 1.54
CA GLY A 131 -8.37 -3.45 1.82
C GLY A 131 -8.90 -2.40 0.86
N ASP A 132 -8.16 -1.30 0.62
CA ASP A 132 -8.57 -0.31 -0.39
C ASP A 132 -8.49 -0.86 -1.81
N MET A 133 -7.55 -1.75 -2.11
CA MET A 133 -7.43 -2.40 -3.42
C MET A 133 -8.71 -3.19 -3.75
N VAL A 134 -9.06 -4.16 -2.90
CA VAL A 134 -10.22 -5.04 -3.09
C VAL A 134 -11.52 -4.22 -3.09
N THR A 135 -11.67 -3.31 -2.14
CA THR A 135 -12.80 -2.37 -2.09
C THR A 135 -12.93 -1.56 -3.39
N GLY A 136 -11.78 -1.15 -3.94
CA GLY A 136 -11.72 -0.45 -5.21
C GLY A 136 -12.23 -1.28 -6.38
N VAL A 137 -11.73 -2.50 -6.51
CA VAL A 137 -12.17 -3.43 -7.56
C VAL A 137 -13.67 -3.72 -7.44
N VAL A 138 -14.16 -4.05 -6.25
CA VAL A 138 -15.58 -4.35 -6.00
C VAL A 138 -16.47 -3.16 -6.35
N ARG A 139 -16.10 -1.94 -5.95
CA ARG A 139 -16.86 -0.73 -6.29
C ARG A 139 -16.88 -0.47 -7.79
N SER A 140 -15.75 -0.69 -8.48
CA SER A 140 -15.67 -0.54 -9.94
C SER A 140 -16.58 -1.53 -10.66
N GLN A 141 -16.60 -2.79 -10.23
CA GLN A 141 -17.37 -3.85 -10.89
C GLN A 141 -18.87 -3.76 -10.61
N ILE A 142 -19.26 -3.48 -9.36
CA ILE A 142 -20.67 -3.49 -8.94
C ILE A 142 -21.36 -2.16 -9.26
N TYR A 143 -20.69 -1.03 -9.00
CA TYR A 143 -21.33 0.28 -9.12
C TYR A 143 -20.95 1.01 -10.41
N GLY A 144 -19.90 0.57 -11.12
CA GLY A 144 -19.41 1.24 -12.34
C GLY A 144 -18.79 2.62 -12.11
N ARG A 145 -18.71 3.07 -10.84
CA ARG A 145 -18.21 4.40 -10.46
C ARG A 145 -17.63 4.38 -9.05
N ALA A 146 -16.80 5.37 -8.73
CA ALA A 146 -16.13 5.51 -7.44
C ALA A 146 -17.06 6.02 -6.32
N VAL A 147 -18.11 5.26 -6.01
CA VAL A 147 -19.05 5.57 -4.92
C VAL A 147 -18.79 4.70 -3.70
N LYS A 148 -19.02 5.27 -2.51
CA LYS A 148 -19.12 4.47 -1.29
C LYS A 148 -20.42 3.68 -1.35
N GLY A 149 -20.37 2.40 -1.00
CA GLY A 149 -21.51 1.49 -1.05
C GLY A 149 -21.25 0.26 -0.22
N LEU A 150 -22.34 -0.41 0.18
CA LEU A 150 -22.32 -1.54 1.10
C LEU A 150 -21.36 -2.64 0.67
N TRP A 151 -21.39 -3.03 -0.62
CA TRP A 151 -20.53 -4.10 -1.13
C TRP A 151 -19.04 -3.77 -1.06
N GLY A 152 -18.68 -2.49 -1.24
CA GLY A 152 -17.31 -2.05 -1.02
C GLY A 152 -16.90 -2.17 0.45
N SER A 153 -17.78 -1.83 1.38
CA SER A 153 -17.51 -1.96 2.83
C SER A 153 -17.42 -3.42 3.27
N VAL A 154 -18.28 -4.29 2.75
CA VAL A 154 -18.22 -5.75 2.99
C VAL A 154 -16.91 -6.32 2.49
N ALA A 155 -16.45 -5.90 1.31
CA ALA A 155 -15.18 -6.33 0.74
C ALA A 155 -13.98 -5.85 1.58
N MET A 156 -14.00 -4.60 2.04
CA MET A 156 -12.99 -4.07 2.96
C MET A 156 -12.94 -4.90 4.25
N PHE A 157 -14.08 -5.07 4.90
CA PHE A 157 -14.21 -5.81 6.15
C PHE A 157 -13.69 -7.24 6.00
N SER A 158 -14.13 -7.95 4.97
CA SER A 158 -13.71 -9.33 4.71
C SER A 158 -12.20 -9.42 4.47
N THR A 159 -11.62 -8.48 3.73
CA THR A 159 -10.18 -8.43 3.47
C THR A 159 -9.40 -8.18 4.75
N CYS A 160 -9.80 -7.20 5.55
CA CYS A 160 -9.16 -6.89 6.82
C CYS A 160 -9.30 -8.04 7.82
N LEU A 161 -10.46 -8.71 7.85
CA LEU A 161 -10.71 -9.86 8.71
C LEU A 161 -9.75 -11.02 8.37
N ILE A 162 -9.58 -11.34 7.08
CA ILE A 162 -8.64 -12.37 6.65
C ILE A 162 -7.21 -12.02 7.04
N ILE A 163 -6.77 -10.78 6.79
CA ILE A 163 -5.42 -10.31 7.15
C ILE A 163 -5.22 -10.43 8.67
N ALA A 164 -6.19 -9.98 9.47
CA ALA A 164 -6.12 -10.05 10.92
C ALA A 164 -6.06 -11.51 11.43
N LEU A 165 -6.87 -12.41 10.86
CA LEU A 165 -6.83 -13.84 11.21
C LEU A 165 -5.49 -14.51 10.87
N CYS A 166 -4.80 -14.03 9.83
CA CYS A 166 -3.50 -14.58 9.45
C CYS A 166 -2.33 -14.06 10.30
N PHE A 167 -2.44 -12.87 10.89
CA PHE A 167 -1.26 -12.14 11.41
C PHE A 167 -1.42 -11.55 12.82
N ILE A 168 -2.63 -11.46 13.36
CA ILE A 168 -2.88 -10.87 14.69
C ILE A 168 -3.34 -11.98 15.65
N GLU A 169 -2.45 -12.38 16.56
CA GLU A 169 -2.74 -13.32 17.64
C GLU A 169 -2.54 -12.66 19.02
N PRO A 170 -3.46 -12.83 19.99
CA PRO A 170 -4.77 -13.43 19.86
C PRO A 170 -5.78 -12.45 19.22
N PHE A 171 -6.47 -12.92 18.18
CA PHE A 171 -7.46 -12.16 17.39
C PHE A 171 -8.56 -11.46 18.22
N TRP A 172 -8.85 -11.99 19.42
CA TRP A 172 -9.92 -11.53 20.32
C TRP A 172 -9.73 -10.12 20.89
N VAL A 173 -8.50 -9.59 20.93
CA VAL A 173 -8.21 -8.27 21.54
C VAL A 173 -8.92 -7.12 20.81
N GLY A 174 -9.27 -7.29 19.53
CA GLY A 174 -10.03 -6.30 18.75
C GLY A 174 -11.51 -6.60 18.55
N ALA A 175 -11.98 -7.81 18.83
CA ALA A 175 -13.37 -8.22 18.61
C ALA A 175 -14.29 -7.95 19.82
N VAL A 176 -13.70 -7.74 21.00
CA VAL A 176 -14.39 -7.56 22.28
C VAL A 176 -14.12 -6.16 22.89
N GLY A 177 -13.30 -5.33 22.22
CA GLY A 177 -12.95 -3.97 22.63
C GLY A 177 -13.91 -2.91 22.11
#